data_AF-A0A2T5TYD2-F1
#
_entry.id   AF-A0A2T5TYD2-F1
#
_cell.length_a   1.000
_cell.length_b   1.000
_cell.length_c   1.000
_cell.angle_alpha   90.00
_cell.angle_beta   90.00
_cell.angle_gamma   90.00
#
_symmetry.space_group_name_H-M   'P 1'
#
loop_
_entity.id
_entity.type
_entity.pdbx_description
1 polymer ?
#
loop_
_entity_poly.entity_id
_entity_poly.type
_entity_poly.pdbx_seq_one_letter_code
_entity_poly.pdbx_strand_id
1 'polypeptide(L)'
;MDFPWKEQATLVRMAGVEQVDDQSCEILFEGSLLAMATRVRDMKPAQRKRLRLSIPDRQVRPHTFQGDALTALIDRIPPAA
;
A
#
# COMPACT_ATOMS: atom_id res chain seq x y z
N MET A 1 -14.44 -8.14 -7.25
CA MET A 1 -14.35 -7.51 -5.92
C MET A 1 -14.15 -6.03 -6.17
N ASP A 2 -15.15 -5.21 -5.85
CA ASP A 2 -15.01 -3.77 -5.82
C ASP A 2 -14.06 -3.40 -4.67
N PHE A 3 -12.88 -2.90 -5.00
CA PHE A 3 -12.03 -2.30 -3.97
C PHE A 3 -12.54 -0.90 -3.64
N PRO A 4 -12.40 -0.47 -2.38
CA PRO A 4 -12.77 0.86 -1.95
C PRO A 4 -11.75 1.90 -2.45
N TRP A 5 -11.69 2.12 -3.76
CA TRP A 5 -10.72 2.99 -4.43
C TRP A 5 -10.73 4.44 -3.95
N LYS A 6 -11.87 4.89 -3.41
CA LYS A 6 -12.08 6.24 -2.86
C LYS A 6 -11.72 6.37 -1.38
N GLU A 7 -11.56 5.25 -0.65
CA GLU A 7 -11.24 5.29 0.77
C GLU A 7 -9.81 5.77 1.00
N GLN A 8 -9.61 6.37 2.18
CA GLN A 8 -8.30 6.79 2.64
C GLN A 8 -7.41 5.57 2.87
N ALA A 9 -6.17 5.66 2.42
CA ALA A 9 -5.15 4.64 2.50
C ALA A 9 -3.80 5.31 2.78
N THR A 10 -2.99 4.62 3.58
CA THR A 10 -1.66 5.05 3.96
C THR A 10 -0.66 4.07 3.38
N LEU A 11 0.26 4.56 2.57
CA LEU A 11 1.38 3.80 2.05
C LEU A 11 2.57 3.99 3.00
N VAL A 12 2.98 2.90 3.64
CA VAL A 12 4.17 2.87 4.48
C VAL A 12 5.29 2.08 3.80
N ARG A 13 6.52 2.53 4.00
CA ARG A 13 7.73 1.79 3.67
C ARG A 13 8.26 1.12 4.93
N MET A 14 8.56 -0.16 4.82
CA MET A 14 9.25 -0.90 5.87
C MET A 14 10.76 -0.87 5.61
N ALA A 15 11.53 -0.39 6.58
CA ALA A 15 12.99 -0.50 6.56
C ALA A 15 13.40 -1.98 6.58
N GLY A 16 14.50 -2.32 5.91
CA GLY A 16 14.93 -3.72 5.69
C GLY A 16 15.34 -4.45 6.98
N VAL A 17 15.44 -5.78 6.85
CA VAL A 17 15.54 -6.81 7.90
C VAL A 17 16.84 -6.77 8.75
N GLU A 18 17.53 -5.64 8.87
CA GLU A 18 18.82 -5.56 9.60
C GLU A 18 18.78 -4.75 10.90
N GLN A 19 17.61 -4.31 11.36
CA GLN A 19 17.47 -3.76 12.71
C GLN A 19 16.38 -4.50 13.47
N VAL A 20 16.83 -5.30 14.43
CA VAL A 20 16.06 -6.19 15.30
C VAL A 20 15.08 -5.43 16.21
N ASP A 21 15.07 -4.09 16.20
CA ASP A 21 14.27 -3.30 17.15
C ASP A 21 13.51 -2.11 16.56
N ASP A 22 13.56 -1.83 15.25
CA ASP A 22 12.96 -0.60 14.75
C ASP A 22 11.68 -0.84 13.93
N GLN A 23 10.55 -0.70 14.62
CA GLN A 23 9.20 -0.53 14.07
C GLN A 23 9.05 0.78 13.26
N SER A 24 10.12 1.27 12.64
CA SER A 24 10.14 2.43 11.75
C SER A 24 9.43 2.10 10.43
N CYS A 25 8.11 2.08 10.48
CA CYS A 25 7.26 2.19 9.30
C CYS A 25 7.20 3.67 8.91
N GLU A 26 7.94 4.05 7.87
CA GLU A 26 7.88 5.43 7.37
C GLU A 26 6.62 5.57 6.52
N ILE A 27 5.71 6.46 6.92
CA ILE A 27 4.58 6.85 6.07
C ILE A 27 5.14 7.65 4.90
N LEU A 28 5.14 7.05 3.72
CA LEU A 28 5.58 7.73 2.51
C LEU A 28 4.49 8.65 1.97
N PHE A 29 3.23 8.18 2.00
CA PHE A 29 2.10 8.87 1.42
C PHE A 29 0.80 8.52 2.14
N GLU A 30 -0.10 9.49 2.21
CA GLU A 30 -1.47 9.35 2.69
C GLU A 30 -2.41 9.93 1.63
N GLY A 31 -3.50 9.24 1.32
CA GLY A 31 -4.46 9.68 0.32
C GLY A 31 -5.44 8.58 -0.08
N SER A 32 -6.06 8.66 -1.25
CA SER A 32 -6.97 7.60 -1.67
C SER A 32 -6.26 6.31 -2.07
N LEU A 33 -6.91 5.16 -1.86
CA LEU A 33 -6.42 3.85 -2.29
C LEU A 33 -6.01 3.84 -3.76
N LEU A 34 -6.80 4.48 -4.63
CA LEU A 34 -6.51 4.59 -6.07
C LEU A 34 -5.23 5.38 -6.34
N ALA A 35 -5.05 6.53 -5.69
CA ALA A 35 -3.86 7.34 -5.85
C ALA A 35 -2.61 6.58 -5.38
N MET A 36 -2.74 5.85 -4.27
CA MET A 36 -1.64 5.04 -3.74
C MET A 36 -1.30 3.88 -4.66
N ALA A 37 -2.29 3.09 -5.07
CA ALA A 37 -2.06 1.96 -5.97
C ALA A 37 -1.46 2.41 -7.31
N THR A 38 -1.90 3.54 -7.86
CA THR A 38 -1.32 4.15 -9.07
C THR A 38 0.15 4.52 -8.84
N ARG A 39 0.48 5.20 -7.75
CA ARG A 39 1.88 5.52 -7.42
C ARG A 39 2.75 4.27 -7.29
N VAL A 40 2.25 3.22 -6.64
CA VAL A 40 2.99 1.96 -6.49
C VAL A 40 3.17 1.27 -7.86
N ARG A 41 2.19 1.38 -8.77
CA ARG A 41 2.30 0.92 -10.16
C ARG A 41 3.43 1.61 -10.92
N ASP A 42 3.65 2.89 -10.69
CA ASP A 42 4.75 3.65 -11.32
C ASP A 42 6.12 3.41 -10.63
N MET A 43 6.13 2.87 -9.41
CA MET A 43 7.36 2.52 -8.70
C MET A 43 8.03 1.25 -9.23
N LYS A 44 9.36 1.18 -9.07
CA LYS A 44 10.16 0.00 -9.47
C LYS A 44 9.78 -1.23 -8.63
N PRO A 45 9.72 -2.45 -9.22
CA PRO A 45 9.37 -3.68 -8.49
C PRO A 45 10.22 -3.93 -7.24
N ALA A 46 11.51 -3.58 -7.28
CA ALA A 46 12.42 -3.70 -6.14
C ALA A 46 11.99 -2.83 -4.93
N GLN A 47 11.39 -1.67 -5.19
CA GLN A 47 10.86 -0.79 -4.14
C GLN A 47 9.53 -1.32 -3.59
N ARG A 48 8.69 -1.93 -4.44
CA ARG A 48 7.38 -2.49 -4.04
C ARG A 48 7.46 -3.57 -2.97
N LYS A 49 8.53 -4.38 -2.99
CA LYS A 49 8.75 -5.46 -2.01
C LYS A 49 8.79 -4.97 -0.55
N ARG A 50 9.11 -3.69 -0.34
CA ARG A 50 9.20 -3.07 0.99
C ARG A 50 8.07 -2.07 1.27
N LEU A 51 7.01 -2.10 0.48
CA LEU A 51 5.84 -1.24 0.66
C LEU A 51 4.70 -2.03 1.29
N ARG A 52 4.00 -1.37 2.21
CA ARG A 52 2.76 -1.84 2.80
C ARG A 52 1.72 -0.75 2.65
N LEU A 53 0.59 -1.09 2.08
CA LEU A 53 -0.54 -0.19 1.95
C LEU A 53 -1.58 -0.58 2.98
N SER A 54 -1.95 0.34 3.86
CA SER A 54 -2.94 0.13 4.90
C SER A 54 -4.16 0.99 4.64
N ILE A 55 -5.34 0.38 4.62
CA ILE A 55 -6.62 1.10 4.60
C ILE A 55 -7.10 1.20 6.06
N PRO A 56 -7.03 2.37 6.71
CA PRO A 56 -7.62 2.59 8.02
C PRO A 56 -9.15 2.52 7.91
N ASP A 57 -9.69 1.32 8.10
CA ASP A 57 -11.13 1.15 8.30
C ASP A 57 -11.46 1.43 9.78
N ARG A 58 -12.47 2.27 10.03
CA ARG A 58 -12.88 2.64 11.40
C ARG A 58 -13.75 1.56 12.06
N GLN A 59 -14.26 0.59 11.31
CA GLN A 59 -15.16 -0.45 11.81
C GLN A 59 -14.50 -1.83 11.90
N VAL A 60 -13.48 -2.09 11.08
CA VAL A 60 -12.74 -3.37 11.07
C VAL A 60 -11.23 -3.16 11.15
N ARG A 61 -10.50 -4.25 11.47
CA ARG A 61 -9.03 -4.22 11.46
C ARG A 61 -8.55 -3.65 10.11
N PRO A 62 -7.59 -2.70 10.13
CA PRO A 62 -7.13 -2.04 8.93
C PRO A 62 -6.67 -3.09 7.92
N HIS A 63 -7.21 -3.00 6.71
CA HIS A 63 -6.87 -3.94 5.66
C HIS A 63 -5.49 -3.59 5.11
N THR A 64 -4.52 -4.48 5.29
CA THR A 64 -3.12 -4.25 4.91
C THR A 64 -2.73 -5.10 3.72
N PHE A 65 -2.18 -4.47 2.69
CA PHE A 65 -1.64 -5.10 1.50
C PHE A 65 -0.11 -4.98 1.50
N GLN A 66 0.58 -6.10 1.35
CA GLN A 66 2.04 -6.16 1.28
C GLN A 66 2.46 -7.24 0.28
N GLY A 67 3.61 -7.07 -0.37
CA GLY A 67 4.20 -8.09 -1.23
C GLY A 67 3.26 -8.49 -2.37
N ASP A 68 2.93 -9.77 -2.49
CA ASP A 68 2.04 -10.29 -3.55
C ASP A 68 0.62 -9.73 -3.47
N ALA A 69 0.10 -9.47 -2.27
CA ALA A 69 -1.22 -8.84 -2.11
C ALA A 69 -1.23 -7.39 -2.62
N LEU A 70 -0.10 -6.68 -2.46
CA LEU A 70 0.06 -5.33 -3.01
C LEU A 70 0.19 -5.37 -4.54
N THR A 71 0.93 -6.34 -5.08
CA THR A 71 1.00 -6.58 -6.53
C THR A 71 -0.39 -6.85 -7.12
N ALA A 72 -1.14 -7.78 -6.52
CA ALA A 72 -2.49 -8.12 -6.95
C ALA A 72 -3.48 -6.94 -6.85
N LEU A 73 -3.30 -6.05 -5.87
CA LEU A 73 -4.07 -4.80 -5.77
C LEU A 73 -3.77 -3.89 -6.96
N ILE A 74 -2.50 -3.76 -7.34
CA ILE A 74 -2.06 -2.91 -8.48
C ILE A 74 -2.60 -3.44 -9.81
N ASP A 75 -2.57 -4.75 -10.03
CA ASP A 75 -3.11 -5.37 -11.25
C ASP A 75 -4.62 -5.17 -11.39
N ARG A 76 -5.32 -4.90 -10.29
CA ARG A 76 -6.76 -4.66 -10.26
C ARG A 76 -7.15 -3.18 -10.32
N ILE A 77 -6.18 -2.26 -10.42
CA ILE A 77 -6.46 -0.82 -10.62
C ILE A 77 -7.31 -0.66 -11.89
N PRO A 78 -8.48 0.00 -11.80
CA PRO A 78 -9.28 0.24 -12.99
C PRO A 78 -8.47 1.07 -14.00
N PRO A 79 -8.56 0.78 -15.31
CA PRO A 79 -7.92 1.61 -16.32
C PRO A 79 -8.42 3.05 -16.14
N ALA A 80 -7.51 4.01 -16.15
CA ALA A 80 -7.89 5.42 -16.13
C ALA A 80 -8.76 5.67 -17.36
N ALA A 81 -10.02 6.02 -17.12
CA ALA A 81 -10.96 6.42 -18.16
C ALA A 81 -10.54 7.74 -18.79
#